data_AF-A0A200PP80-F1
#
_entry.id   AF-A0A200PP80-F1
#
_cell.length_a   1.000
_cell.length_b   1.000
_cell.length_c   1.000
_cell.angle_alpha   90.00
_cell.angle_beta   90.00
_cell.angle_gamma   90.00
#
_symmetry.space_group_name_H-M   'P 1'
#
loop_
_entity.id
_entity.type
_entity.pdbx_description
1 polymer ?
#
loop_
_entity_poly.entity_id
_entity_poly.type
_entity_poly.pdbx_seq_one_letter_code
_entity_poly.pdbx_strand_id
1 'polypeptide(L)'
;MVICTRCRLYHSMKLFNLIVNFCGIGMIIYSLWLLKRWKEGFIDLGSASALPKPWFIYTCLVVGIVVCLSMISGHMVFNCISPSTLTFYIVIVFSILLLQGGLIIVIFFNINWEAKISKYIDGKQEEFQNFLIVHLRVCRCIAIAILAGQVSAILLAVILWVMGPQPKDHCSRSEPPELRQSFLVTVAYNKDESPIKLNLGVGAYRTEEGKPLVLDVVRRAEQLLVNDQSRVKEYLPITGLADFNKLSAKLIFGSDSQAIQENRVTTVQCLSGTGSLRVGAEFLAKHYHQRTIYIPRPTWGNHPKVFTIAGLSVEYYRYYEPTTRGLDFQGLLEDLSSAPSGAIVLLHACAHNPTGVDPTLEQWEQIRQLMRSKGLLPFFDSAYQGFASGSLDADAQPVRMFVADGGECLAAQSYAKNMGLYGERVGALSIVCKTADVASRVESQLKLVIRPMYSNPPIHGPSIVATILKDRDMYNEWTIELKAMADRIISMRQQLFDALSARGTPGDWSHIIKQIGMFTFTGLNTEQVAFMTKEYHIYMTSDGRISMAGLSSKTVPHLADAIHAAVTQVK
;
A
#
# COMPACT_ATOMS: atom_id res chain seq x y z
N MET A 1 -9.32 13.80 1.04
CA MET A 1 -9.32 13.19 2.38
C MET A 1 -10.20 14.04 3.28
N VAL A 2 -11.42 13.62 3.58
CA VAL A 2 -12.33 14.38 4.44
C VAL A 2 -11.87 14.14 5.89
N ILE A 3 -11.22 15.14 6.50
CA ILE A 3 -10.80 15.06 7.91
C ILE A 3 -12.06 15.01 8.77
N CYS A 4 -12.30 13.86 9.40
CA CYS A 4 -13.41 13.65 10.34
C CYS A 4 -13.43 14.71 11.45
N THR A 5 -14.64 15.10 11.90
CA THR A 5 -14.86 16.08 12.98
C THR A 5 -14.04 15.79 14.24
N ARG A 6 -13.87 14.51 14.60
CA ARG A 6 -13.02 14.09 15.74
C ARG A 6 -11.54 14.39 15.50
N CYS A 7 -11.03 14.18 14.29
CA CYS A 7 -9.65 14.50 13.93
C CYS A 7 -9.42 16.02 13.96
N ARG A 8 -10.39 16.82 13.50
CA ARG A 8 -10.33 18.28 13.62
C ARG A 8 -10.28 18.72 15.08
N LEU A 9 -11.16 18.17 15.92
CA LEU A 9 -11.21 18.46 17.34
C LEU A 9 -9.90 18.04 18.06
N TYR A 10 -9.34 16.90 17.66
CA TYR A 10 -8.04 16.40 18.13
C TYR A 10 -6.88 17.33 17.76
N HIS A 11 -6.82 17.81 16.51
CA HIS A 11 -5.80 18.78 16.09
C HIS A 11 -5.98 20.14 16.78
N SER A 12 -7.22 20.60 16.97
CA SER A 12 -7.52 21.81 17.72
C SER A 12 -7.02 21.71 19.15
N MET A 13 -7.29 20.60 19.85
CA MET A 13 -6.80 20.39 21.22
C MET A 13 -5.26 20.41 21.30
N LYS A 14 -4.56 19.85 20.30
CA LYS A 14 -3.09 19.90 20.20
C LYS A 14 -2.59 21.34 20.06
N LEU A 15 -3.22 22.13 19.20
CA LEU A 15 -2.87 23.53 19.01
C LEU A 15 -3.12 24.35 20.27
N PHE A 16 -4.26 24.15 20.95
CA PHE A 16 -4.58 24.83 22.20
C PHE A 16 -3.62 24.50 23.33
N ASN A 17 -3.29 23.21 23.54
CA ASN A 17 -2.32 22.80 24.55
C ASN A 17 -0.92 23.37 24.27
N LEU A 18 -0.53 23.49 23.00
CA LEU A 18 0.72 24.12 22.61
C LEU A 18 0.74 25.62 22.93
N ILE A 19 -0.34 26.34 22.62
CA ILE A 19 -0.48 27.77 22.93
C ILE A 19 -0.41 28.02 24.44
N VAL A 20 -1.17 27.23 25.23
CA VAL A 20 -1.16 27.33 26.71
C VAL A 20 0.23 27.06 27.27
N ASN A 21 1.00 26.14 26.68
CA ASN A 21 2.37 25.87 27.09
C ASN A 21 3.31 27.05 26.82
N PHE A 22 3.22 27.69 25.65
CA PHE A 22 3.98 28.90 25.37
C PHE A 22 3.65 30.03 26.34
N CYS A 23 2.37 30.18 26.73
CA CYS A 23 1.97 31.12 27.78
C CYS A 23 2.57 30.76 29.15
N GLY A 24 2.61 29.47 29.50
CA GLY A 24 3.25 28.98 30.73
C GLY A 24 4.74 29.29 30.80
N ILE A 25 5.48 28.98 29.72
CA ILE A 25 6.91 29.30 29.59
C ILE A 25 7.13 30.81 29.66
N GLY A 26 6.32 31.59 28.92
CA GLY A 26 6.37 33.05 28.95
C GLY A 26 6.15 33.60 30.36
N MET A 27 5.21 33.03 31.12
CA MET A 27 4.95 33.43 32.50
C MET A 27 6.10 33.09 33.44
N ILE A 28 6.80 31.96 33.25
CA ILE A 28 8.01 31.63 34.02
C ILE A 28 9.10 32.68 33.75
N ILE A 29 9.41 32.93 32.48
CA ILE A 29 10.44 33.89 32.07
C ILE A 29 10.11 35.29 32.62
N TYR A 30 8.87 35.72 32.44
CA TYR A 30 8.39 37.01 32.92
C TYR A 30 8.42 37.12 34.45
N SER A 31 8.05 36.05 35.18
CA SER A 31 8.11 36.03 36.65
C SER A 31 9.54 36.09 37.16
N LEU A 32 10.48 35.39 36.50
CA LEU A 32 11.91 35.45 36.84
C LEU A 32 12.50 36.84 36.56
N TRP A 33 12.13 37.45 35.43
CA TRP A 33 12.51 38.83 35.13
C TRP A 33 11.96 39.82 36.15
N LEU A 34 10.68 39.68 36.51
CA LEU A 34 10.04 40.55 37.49
C LEU A 34 10.63 40.35 38.90
N LEU A 35 11.02 39.12 39.26
CA LEU A 35 11.74 38.82 40.49
C LEU A 35 13.14 39.45 40.51
N LYS A 36 13.85 39.46 39.36
CA LYS A 36 15.12 40.17 39.21
C LYS A 36 14.92 41.68 39.40
N ARG A 37 13.93 42.28 38.73
CA ARG A 37 13.58 43.71 38.89
C ARG A 37 13.17 44.06 40.32
N TRP A 38 12.44 43.18 40.99
CA TRP A 38 12.08 43.32 42.40
C TRP A 38 13.33 43.37 43.30
N LYS A 39 14.34 42.53 43.02
CA LYS A 39 15.61 42.52 43.76
C LYS A 39 16.50 43.72 43.44
N GLU A 40 16.56 44.16 42.19
CA GLU A 40 17.30 45.36 41.79
C GLU A 40 16.71 46.61 42.45
N GLY A 41 15.39 46.78 42.41
CA GLY A 41 14.71 47.87 43.14
C GLY A 41 15.00 47.83 44.64
N PHE A 42 15.06 46.64 45.26
CA PHE A 42 15.43 46.49 46.67
C PHE A 42 16.85 47.01 46.99
N ILE A 43 17.81 46.87 46.06
CA ILE A 43 19.18 47.37 46.24
C ILE A 43 19.19 48.91 46.19
N ASP A 44 18.43 49.50 45.27
CA ASP A 44 18.32 50.96 45.11
C ASP A 44 17.54 51.64 46.24
N LEU A 45 16.66 50.89 46.93
CA LEU A 45 15.81 51.39 48.02
C LEU A 45 16.55 51.63 49.36
N GLY A 46 17.77 51.11 49.54
CA GLY A 46 18.52 51.18 50.80
C GLY A 46 17.94 50.29 51.91
N SER A 47 18.78 49.74 52.78
CA SER A 47 18.46 48.60 53.68
C SER A 47 17.47 48.87 54.83
N ALA A 48 16.66 49.93 54.80
CA ALA A 48 15.89 50.37 55.97
C ALA A 48 14.42 49.92 56.01
N SER A 49 13.83 49.37 54.93
CA SER A 49 12.46 48.84 54.95
C SER A 49 12.36 47.44 54.34
N ALA A 50 11.87 46.47 55.14
CA ALA A 50 11.63 45.12 54.67
C ALA A 50 10.39 45.09 53.77
N LEU A 51 10.59 45.23 52.45
CA LEU A 51 9.54 45.07 51.44
C LEU A 51 8.77 43.75 51.65
N PRO A 52 7.44 43.74 51.44
CA PRO A 52 6.65 42.52 51.56
C PRO A 52 7.16 41.46 50.58
N LYS A 53 7.19 40.19 51.00
CA LYS A 53 7.51 39.08 50.08
C LYS A 53 6.61 39.17 48.84
N PRO A 54 7.16 39.12 47.61
CA PRO A 54 6.39 39.33 46.38
C PRO A 54 5.59 38.07 46.01
N TRP A 55 4.62 37.70 46.85
CA TRP A 55 3.83 36.47 46.69
C TRP A 55 3.12 36.40 45.34
N PHE A 56 2.70 37.53 44.76
CA PHE A 56 2.09 37.54 43.43
C PHE A 56 3.07 37.09 42.31
N ILE A 57 4.36 37.39 42.44
CA ILE A 57 5.41 36.94 41.50
C ILE A 57 5.64 35.44 41.67
N TYR A 58 5.76 34.97 42.93
CA TYR A 58 5.91 33.54 43.21
C TYR A 58 4.70 32.73 42.74
N THR A 59 3.49 33.25 42.90
CA THR A 59 2.28 32.62 42.38
C THR A 59 2.31 32.53 40.86
N CYS A 60 2.72 33.58 40.12
CA CYS A 60 2.87 33.50 38.67
C CYS A 60 3.91 32.44 38.26
N LEU A 61 5.04 32.40 38.96
CA LEU A 61 6.10 31.42 38.68
C LEU A 61 5.59 29.99 38.88
N VAL A 62 4.91 29.72 40.01
CA VAL A 62 4.36 28.40 40.33
C VAL A 62 3.26 28.02 39.34
N VAL A 63 2.32 28.93 39.02
CA VAL A 63 1.27 28.66 38.03
C VAL A 63 1.91 28.34 36.68
N GLY A 64 2.96 29.05 36.27
CA GLY A 64 3.66 28.81 35.01
C GLY A 64 4.31 27.44 34.95
N ILE A 65 4.99 27.03 36.03
CA ILE A 65 5.59 25.69 36.17
C ILE A 65 4.51 24.61 36.12
N VAL A 66 3.42 24.75 36.87
CA VAL A 66 2.34 23.76 36.93
C VAL A 66 1.64 23.63 35.58
N VAL A 67 1.43 24.74 34.84
CA VAL A 67 0.90 24.72 33.47
C VAL A 67 1.84 23.93 32.54
N CYS A 68 3.14 24.17 32.61
CA CYS A 68 4.12 23.42 31.80
C CYS A 68 4.13 21.92 32.16
N LEU A 69 4.05 21.57 33.45
CA LEU A 69 3.98 20.17 33.89
C LEU A 69 2.68 19.48 33.45
N SER A 70 1.56 20.20 33.41
CA SER A 70 0.28 19.69 32.89
C SER A 70 0.33 19.36 31.38
N MET A 71 1.32 19.86 30.65
CA MET A 71 1.56 19.47 29.26
C MET A 71 2.04 18.02 29.15
N ILE A 72 2.81 17.53 30.12
CA ILE A 72 3.38 16.16 30.09
C ILE A 72 2.23 15.14 30.09
N SER A 73 1.19 15.36 30.91
CA SER A 73 -0.01 14.52 30.90
C SER A 73 -0.80 14.65 29.59
N GLY A 74 -0.89 15.86 29.01
CA GLY A 74 -1.48 16.08 27.69
C GLY A 74 -0.75 15.35 26.56
N HIS A 75 0.57 15.25 26.64
CA HIS A 75 1.40 14.51 25.69
C HIS A 75 1.27 12.98 25.86
N MET A 76 1.07 12.49 27.09
CA MET A 76 0.79 11.07 27.31
C MET A 76 -0.57 10.64 26.75
N VAL A 77 -1.60 11.48 26.93
CA VAL A 77 -2.94 11.27 26.35
C VAL A 77 -2.91 11.29 24.83
N PHE A 78 -2.02 12.12 24.25
CA PHE A 78 -1.80 12.21 22.81
C PHE A 78 -1.33 10.87 22.21
N ASN A 79 -0.48 10.13 22.92
CA ASN A 79 0.07 8.84 22.46
C ASN A 79 -0.81 7.64 22.83
N CYS A 80 -1.57 7.73 23.91
CA CYS A 80 -2.38 6.64 24.44
C CYS A 80 -3.86 6.92 24.17
N ILE A 81 -4.34 6.55 22.98
CA ILE A 81 -5.74 6.73 22.52
C ILE A 81 -6.66 5.75 23.28
N SER A 82 -6.83 5.95 24.59
CA SER A 82 -7.75 5.17 25.42
C SER A 82 -8.70 6.10 26.18
N PRO A 83 -10.01 5.77 26.28
CA PRO A 83 -10.97 6.52 27.07
C PRO A 83 -10.53 6.70 28.54
N SER A 84 -9.89 5.68 29.12
CA SER A 84 -9.37 5.70 30.49
C SER A 84 -8.26 6.72 30.69
N THR A 85 -7.35 6.86 29.72
CA THR A 85 -6.28 7.87 29.75
C THR A 85 -6.86 9.29 29.64
N LEU A 86 -7.88 9.47 28.81
CA LEU A 86 -8.56 10.76 28.67
C LEU A 86 -9.31 11.16 29.95
N THR A 87 -9.96 10.21 30.63
CA THR A 87 -10.58 10.44 31.94
C THR A 87 -9.54 10.85 32.99
N PHE A 88 -8.41 10.15 33.06
CA PHE A 88 -7.33 10.50 34.00
C PHE A 88 -6.80 11.93 33.77
N TYR A 89 -6.64 12.32 32.51
CA TYR A 89 -6.23 13.67 32.15
C TYR A 89 -7.25 14.75 32.54
N ILE A 90 -8.53 14.52 32.26
CA ILE A 90 -9.60 15.45 32.66
C ILE A 90 -9.56 15.68 34.18
N VAL A 91 -9.47 14.60 34.97
CA VAL A 91 -9.42 14.68 36.43
C VAL A 91 -8.18 15.45 36.93
N ILE A 92 -7.00 15.17 36.38
CA ILE A 92 -5.76 15.87 36.78
C ILE A 92 -5.82 17.36 36.43
N VAL A 93 -6.15 17.71 35.19
CA VAL A 93 -6.15 19.11 34.75
C VAL A 93 -7.24 19.90 35.47
N PHE A 94 -8.40 19.29 35.73
CA PHE A 94 -9.46 19.92 36.53
C PHE A 94 -9.03 20.17 37.98
N SER A 95 -8.35 19.21 38.61
CA SER A 95 -7.84 19.37 39.98
C SER A 95 -6.79 20.48 40.08
N ILE A 96 -5.90 20.55 39.09
CA ILE A 96 -4.90 21.62 38.94
C ILE A 96 -5.60 22.98 38.76
N LEU A 97 -6.62 23.05 37.91
CA LEU A 97 -7.37 24.27 37.63
C LEU A 97 -8.04 24.81 38.90
N LEU A 98 -8.67 23.95 39.71
CA LEU A 98 -9.30 24.37 40.97
C LEU A 98 -8.28 24.93 41.96
N LEU A 99 -7.13 24.26 42.09
CA LEU A 99 -6.06 24.70 42.99
C LEU A 99 -5.44 26.03 42.53
N GLN A 100 -5.18 26.17 41.23
CA GLN A 100 -4.68 27.41 40.64
C GLN A 100 -5.69 28.56 40.77
N GLY A 101 -6.97 28.31 40.50
CA GLY A 101 -8.04 29.28 40.66
C GLY A 101 -8.15 29.79 42.09
N GLY A 102 -8.10 28.88 43.08
CA GLY A 102 -8.08 29.25 44.50
C GLY A 102 -6.88 30.13 44.87
N LEU A 103 -5.67 29.76 44.44
CA LEU A 103 -4.46 30.56 44.68
C LEU A 103 -4.53 31.94 44.01
N ILE A 104 -5.06 32.01 42.79
CA ILE A 104 -5.20 33.28 42.06
C ILE A 104 -6.20 34.18 42.76
N ILE A 105 -7.36 33.66 43.20
CA ILE A 105 -8.36 34.44 43.93
C ILE A 105 -7.77 34.98 45.24
N VAL A 106 -7.16 34.10 46.05
CA VAL A 106 -6.60 34.49 47.35
C VAL A 106 -5.47 35.51 47.18
N ILE A 107 -4.54 35.25 46.28
CA ILE A 107 -3.35 36.10 46.15
C ILE A 107 -3.67 37.36 45.37
N PHE A 108 -4.30 37.29 44.21
CA PHE A 108 -4.47 38.47 43.36
C PHE A 108 -5.68 39.32 43.71
N PHE A 109 -6.78 38.74 44.19
CA PHE A 109 -8.06 39.45 44.35
C PHE A 109 -8.41 39.72 45.81
N ASN A 110 -8.07 38.83 46.75
CA ASN A 110 -8.36 39.05 48.16
C ASN A 110 -7.33 39.95 48.86
N ILE A 111 -6.07 39.94 48.42
CA ILE A 111 -5.04 40.85 48.95
C ILE A 111 -5.12 42.20 48.24
N ASN A 112 -5.33 43.27 49.01
CA ASN A 112 -5.17 44.65 48.52
C ASN A 112 -3.68 45.00 48.37
N TRP A 113 -3.10 44.56 47.26
CA TRP A 113 -1.70 44.79 46.94
C TRP A 113 -1.36 46.27 46.78
N GLU A 114 -2.27 47.09 46.27
CA GLU A 114 -2.03 48.53 46.12
C GLU A 114 -1.78 49.15 47.50
N ALA A 115 -2.66 48.89 48.48
CA ALA A 115 -2.45 49.33 49.86
C ALA A 115 -1.19 48.73 50.51
N LYS A 116 -0.89 47.44 50.23
CA LYS A 116 0.26 46.74 50.79
C LYS A 116 1.60 47.23 50.21
N ILE A 117 1.62 47.68 48.96
CA ILE A 117 2.81 48.24 48.31
C ILE A 117 3.01 49.69 48.80
N SER A 118 1.95 50.50 48.82
CA SER A 118 2.00 51.90 49.30
C SER A 118 2.45 52.04 50.75
N LYS A 119 2.25 51.03 51.60
CA LYS A 119 2.69 51.06 53.01
C LYS A 119 4.22 51.01 53.17
N TYR A 120 4.95 50.49 52.19
CA TYR A 120 6.40 50.23 52.29
C TYR A 120 7.25 51.12 51.38
N ILE A 121 6.62 51.82 50.43
CA ILE A 121 7.28 52.71 49.47
C ILE A 121 6.79 54.13 49.76
N ASP A 122 7.67 54.97 50.29
CA ASP A 122 7.35 56.36 50.63
C ASP A 122 7.38 57.26 49.38
N GLY A 123 6.74 58.43 49.43
CA GLY A 123 6.41 59.30 48.29
C GLY A 123 7.58 59.80 47.41
N LYS A 124 8.83 59.42 47.70
CA LYS A 124 10.01 59.72 46.86
C LYS A 124 10.29 58.65 45.78
N GLN A 125 9.50 57.57 45.72
CA GLN A 125 9.74 56.41 44.84
C GLN A 125 8.48 55.97 44.06
N GLU A 126 7.71 56.95 43.60
CA GLU A 126 6.45 56.77 42.87
C GLU A 126 6.62 55.96 41.57
N GLU A 127 7.78 56.07 40.90
CA GLU A 127 8.08 55.35 39.66
C GLU A 127 8.14 53.82 39.86
N PHE A 128 8.80 53.35 40.93
CA PHE A 128 8.90 51.92 41.23
C PHE A 128 7.57 51.35 41.73
N GLN A 129 6.80 52.14 42.49
CA GLN A 129 5.46 51.76 42.90
C GLN A 129 4.53 51.61 41.69
N ASN A 130 4.54 52.57 40.77
CA ASN A 130 3.75 52.51 39.53
C ASN A 130 4.15 51.31 38.67
N PHE A 131 5.46 51.04 38.55
CA PHE A 131 5.97 49.84 37.90
C PHE A 131 5.35 48.56 38.50
N LEU A 132 5.39 48.39 39.83
CA LEU A 132 4.84 47.21 40.49
C LEU A 132 3.32 47.05 40.31
N ILE A 133 2.56 48.15 40.38
CA ILE A 133 1.11 48.14 40.20
C ILE A 133 0.74 47.76 38.76
N VAL A 134 1.45 48.31 37.76
CA VAL A 134 1.25 47.95 36.35
C VAL A 134 1.53 46.47 36.14
N HIS A 135 2.68 45.97 36.62
CA HIS A 135 3.05 44.58 36.44
C HIS A 135 2.16 43.61 37.24
N LEU A 136 1.60 44.02 38.38
CA LEU A 136 0.56 43.28 39.08
C LEU A 136 -0.71 43.11 38.22
N ARG A 137 -1.16 44.18 37.55
CA ARG A 137 -2.33 44.13 36.64
C ARG A 137 -2.04 43.23 35.44
N VAL A 138 -0.84 43.30 34.88
CA VAL A 138 -0.39 42.39 33.82
C VAL A 138 -0.39 40.93 34.31
N CYS A 139 0.14 40.65 35.49
CA CYS A 139 0.10 39.31 36.10
C CYS A 139 -1.33 38.79 36.28
N ARG A 140 -2.28 39.64 36.73
CA ARG A 140 -3.71 39.29 36.81
C ARG A 140 -4.28 38.90 35.45
N CYS A 141 -4.00 39.67 34.41
CA CYS A 141 -4.49 39.41 33.06
C CYS A 141 -3.92 38.10 32.50
N ILE A 142 -2.62 37.87 32.67
CA ILE A 142 -1.96 36.63 32.22
C ILE A 142 -2.52 35.42 32.97
N ALA A 143 -2.70 35.53 34.30
CA ALA A 143 -3.26 34.45 35.11
C ALA A 143 -4.69 34.08 34.68
N ILE A 144 -5.56 35.07 34.42
CA ILE A 144 -6.92 34.84 33.92
C ILE A 144 -6.90 34.20 32.53
N ALA A 145 -6.05 34.69 31.62
CA ALA A 145 -5.95 34.17 30.26
C ALA A 145 -5.51 32.69 30.24
N ILE A 146 -4.59 32.31 31.13
CA ILE A 146 -4.15 30.93 31.30
C ILE A 146 -5.28 30.04 31.83
N LEU A 147 -6.02 30.49 32.86
CA LEU A 147 -7.18 29.76 33.38
C LEU A 147 -8.23 29.55 32.28
N ALA A 148 -8.53 30.58 31.50
CA ALA A 148 -9.48 30.48 30.38
C ALA A 148 -9.01 29.48 29.31
N GLY A 149 -7.71 29.46 29.01
CA GLY A 149 -7.10 28.48 28.10
C GLY A 149 -7.22 27.04 28.62
N GLN A 150 -6.95 26.81 29.90
CA GLN A 150 -7.09 25.49 30.53
C GLN A 150 -8.54 25.02 30.61
N VAL A 151 -9.50 25.90 30.92
CA VAL A 151 -10.94 25.59 30.86
C VAL A 151 -11.34 25.14 29.46
N SER A 152 -10.86 25.85 28.43
CA SER A 152 -11.12 25.50 27.03
C SER A 152 -10.53 24.13 26.68
N ALA A 153 -9.33 23.80 27.15
CA ALA A 153 -8.71 22.50 26.95
C ALA A 153 -9.51 21.35 27.62
N ILE A 154 -10.02 21.56 28.83
CA ILE A 154 -10.88 20.60 29.53
C ILE A 154 -12.19 20.40 28.75
N LEU A 155 -12.84 21.48 28.31
CA LEU A 155 -14.08 21.38 27.53
C LEU A 155 -13.88 20.57 26.24
N LEU A 156 -12.79 20.81 25.51
CA LEU A 156 -12.44 20.03 24.32
C LEU A 156 -12.19 18.56 24.66
N ALA A 157 -11.51 18.27 25.78
CA ALA A 157 -11.26 16.91 26.25
C ALA A 157 -12.55 16.18 26.65
N VAL A 158 -13.49 16.87 27.32
CA VAL A 158 -14.81 16.33 27.66
C VAL A 158 -15.63 16.05 26.41
N ILE A 159 -15.65 16.95 25.42
CA ILE A 159 -16.32 16.71 24.14
C ILE A 159 -15.72 15.48 23.44
N LEU A 160 -14.38 15.38 23.39
CA LEU A 160 -13.69 14.20 22.83
C LEU A 160 -14.02 12.91 23.59
N TRP A 161 -14.22 12.99 24.90
CA TRP A 161 -14.60 11.85 25.76
C TRP A 161 -16.03 11.40 25.48
N VAL A 162 -16.99 12.35 25.43
CA VAL A 162 -18.41 12.09 25.11
C VAL A 162 -18.58 11.50 23.71
N MET A 163 -17.75 11.91 22.75
CA MET A 163 -17.76 11.36 21.38
C MET A 163 -17.33 9.87 21.30
N GLY A 164 -16.89 9.24 22.41
CA GLY A 164 -16.53 7.83 22.45
C GLY A 164 -15.17 7.49 21.83
N PRO A 165 -14.78 6.20 21.78
CA PRO A 165 -13.54 5.76 21.15
C PRO A 165 -13.53 6.07 19.65
N GLN A 166 -12.34 6.18 19.04
CA GLN A 166 -12.25 6.30 17.58
C GLN A 166 -12.93 5.08 16.92
N PRO A 167 -13.67 5.26 15.81
CA PRO A 167 -13.96 4.15 14.91
C PRO A 167 -12.64 3.47 14.54
N LYS A 168 -12.59 2.13 14.54
CA LYS A 168 -11.37 1.30 14.39
C LYS A 168 -10.57 1.52 13.09
N ASP A 169 -10.95 2.48 12.25
CA ASP A 169 -10.53 2.55 10.85
C ASP A 169 -9.44 3.57 10.54
N HIS A 170 -8.76 4.19 11.51
CA HIS A 170 -7.82 5.28 11.17
C HIS A 170 -6.35 5.16 11.60
N CYS A 171 -5.92 4.21 12.44
CA CYS A 171 -4.47 3.97 12.65
C CYS A 171 -4.09 2.59 13.22
N SER A 172 -5.00 1.61 13.25
CA SER A 172 -4.69 0.23 13.65
C SER A 172 -5.43 -0.79 12.79
N ARG A 173 -5.40 -0.59 11.47
CA ARG A 173 -5.65 -1.72 10.58
C ARG A 173 -4.48 -2.70 10.78
N SER A 174 -4.76 -3.80 11.47
CA SER A 174 -4.18 -5.07 11.03
C SER A 174 -4.41 -5.12 9.52
N GLU A 175 -3.36 -5.41 8.76
CA GLU A 175 -3.42 -5.46 7.29
C GLU A 175 -4.71 -6.16 6.85
N PRO A 176 -5.45 -5.63 5.85
CA PRO A 176 -6.68 -6.25 5.39
C PRO A 176 -6.40 -7.73 5.07
N PRO A 177 -7.36 -8.66 5.30
CA PRO A 177 -7.16 -10.10 5.17
C PRO A 177 -6.48 -10.53 3.85
N GLU A 178 -6.70 -9.78 2.77
CA GLU A 178 -6.16 -10.10 1.45
C GLU A 178 -4.70 -9.68 1.23
N LEU A 179 -4.12 -8.78 2.05
CA LEU A 179 -2.66 -8.51 1.99
C LEU A 179 -1.85 -9.71 2.55
N ARG A 180 -2.54 -10.62 3.25
CA ARG A 180 -1.96 -11.73 4.02
C ARG A 180 -1.61 -12.95 3.21
N GLN A 181 -2.17 -13.18 2.03
CA GLN A 181 -2.21 -14.55 1.52
C GLN A 181 -0.92 -15.08 0.89
N SER A 182 -0.05 -14.27 0.24
CA SER A 182 1.18 -14.83 -0.38
C SER A 182 2.48 -14.45 0.32
N PHE A 183 2.62 -13.21 0.79
CA PHE A 183 3.87 -12.76 1.40
C PHE A 183 4.03 -13.26 2.85
N LEU A 184 2.96 -13.30 3.65
CA LEU A 184 3.03 -13.88 4.99
C LEU A 184 3.28 -15.39 4.96
N VAL A 185 2.85 -16.09 3.90
CA VAL A 185 3.17 -17.51 3.71
C VAL A 185 4.68 -17.72 3.66
N THR A 186 5.42 -16.80 3.01
CA THR A 186 6.89 -16.83 3.01
C THR A 186 7.48 -16.46 4.37
N VAL A 187 6.89 -15.50 5.08
CA VAL A 187 7.34 -15.15 6.45
C VAL A 187 7.19 -16.33 7.40
N ALA A 188 6.04 -17.02 7.35
CA ALA A 188 5.78 -18.20 8.17
C ALA A 188 6.72 -19.35 7.79
N TYR A 189 6.87 -19.64 6.49
CA TYR A 189 7.82 -20.62 5.97
C TYR A 189 9.27 -20.35 6.42
N ASN A 190 9.70 -19.09 6.41
CA ASN A 190 11.06 -18.72 6.82
C ASN A 190 11.30 -18.90 8.32
N LYS A 191 10.26 -18.78 9.15
CA LYS A 191 10.33 -18.99 10.60
C LYS A 191 10.28 -20.45 11.01
N ASP A 192 9.77 -21.32 10.15
CA ASP A 192 9.72 -22.76 10.40
C ASP A 192 11.12 -23.37 10.28
N GLU A 193 11.56 -24.14 11.27
CA GLU A 193 12.87 -24.81 11.28
C GLU A 193 12.81 -26.26 10.77
N SER A 194 11.61 -26.76 10.48
CA SER A 194 11.39 -28.13 10.03
C SER A 194 12.16 -28.44 8.74
N PRO A 195 12.89 -29.56 8.66
CA PRO A 195 13.66 -29.93 7.47
C PRO A 195 12.78 -30.36 6.29
N ILE A 196 11.49 -30.63 6.54
CA ILE A 196 10.51 -31.06 5.52
C ILE A 196 9.60 -29.93 5.04
N LYS A 197 9.85 -28.69 5.48
CA LYS A 197 9.01 -27.54 5.12
C LYS A 197 9.01 -27.27 3.61
N LEU A 198 7.86 -26.92 3.07
CA LEU A 198 7.67 -26.67 1.64
C LEU A 198 6.92 -25.36 1.41
N ASN A 199 7.46 -24.48 0.54
CA ASN A 199 6.82 -23.21 0.18
C ASN A 199 6.14 -23.31 -1.18
N LEU A 200 4.81 -23.36 -1.17
CA LEU A 200 3.96 -23.34 -2.37
C LEU A 200 3.10 -22.07 -2.46
N GLY A 201 3.38 -21.06 -1.63
CA GLY A 201 2.60 -19.82 -1.60
C GLY A 201 2.99 -18.83 -2.70
N VAL A 202 4.28 -18.57 -2.86
CA VAL A 202 4.78 -17.52 -3.79
C VAL A 202 4.95 -18.08 -5.19
N GLY A 203 4.40 -17.36 -6.18
CA GLY A 203 4.62 -17.60 -7.61
C GLY A 203 5.98 -17.11 -8.08
N ALA A 204 7.04 -17.74 -7.60
CA ALA A 204 8.40 -17.54 -8.08
C ALA A 204 9.01 -18.89 -8.43
N TYR A 205 9.70 -18.95 -9.57
CA TYR A 205 10.28 -20.18 -10.07
C TYR A 205 11.42 -20.66 -9.19
N ARG A 206 11.52 -21.98 -9.02
CA ARG A 206 12.60 -22.65 -8.30
C ARG A 206 13.20 -23.77 -9.15
N THR A 207 14.48 -24.06 -8.93
CA THR A 207 15.16 -25.24 -9.50
C THR A 207 14.67 -26.52 -8.83
N GLU A 208 15.16 -27.67 -9.30
CA GLU A 208 14.87 -28.98 -8.70
C GLU A 208 15.32 -29.08 -7.22
N GLU A 209 16.35 -28.33 -6.85
CA GLU A 209 16.86 -28.18 -5.48
C GLU A 209 16.06 -27.15 -4.65
N GLY A 210 15.00 -26.56 -5.21
CA GLY A 210 14.19 -25.56 -4.53
C GLY A 210 14.84 -24.17 -4.43
N LYS A 211 15.89 -23.88 -5.22
CA LYS A 211 16.63 -22.60 -5.17
C LYS A 211 16.07 -21.58 -6.19
N PRO A 212 16.18 -20.26 -5.94
CA PRO A 212 15.90 -19.25 -6.97
C PRO A 212 16.77 -19.48 -8.22
N LEU A 213 16.17 -19.30 -9.40
CA LEU A 213 16.88 -19.36 -10.69
C LEU A 213 17.07 -17.94 -11.24
N VAL A 214 18.31 -17.63 -11.61
CA VAL A 214 18.62 -16.56 -12.57
C VAL A 214 18.93 -17.25 -13.89
N LEU A 215 18.35 -16.75 -14.97
CA LEU A 215 18.53 -17.30 -16.32
C LEU A 215 19.96 -17.03 -16.82
N ASP A 216 20.55 -17.95 -17.57
CA ASP A 216 21.94 -17.79 -18.04
C ASP A 216 22.05 -16.66 -19.06
N VAL A 217 21.07 -16.56 -19.95
CA VAL A 217 20.93 -15.41 -20.87
C VAL A 217 20.81 -14.07 -20.12
N VAL A 218 20.17 -14.04 -18.94
CA VAL A 218 20.07 -12.83 -18.10
C VAL A 218 21.43 -12.49 -17.49
N ARG A 219 22.17 -13.47 -16.96
CA ARG A 219 23.54 -13.26 -16.46
C ARG A 219 24.45 -12.72 -17.56
N ARG A 220 24.34 -13.26 -18.76
CA ARG A 220 25.11 -12.81 -19.93
C ARG A 220 24.76 -11.37 -20.31
N ALA A 221 23.46 -11.03 -20.34
CA ALA A 221 23.03 -9.66 -20.57
C ALA A 221 23.57 -8.71 -19.49
N GLU A 222 23.51 -9.08 -18.20
CA GLU A 222 24.10 -8.28 -17.11
C GLU A 222 25.61 -8.06 -17.30
N GLN A 223 26.36 -9.10 -17.70
CA GLN A 223 27.79 -9.01 -17.99
C GLN A 223 28.09 -8.05 -19.15
N LEU A 224 27.30 -8.09 -20.22
CA LEU A 224 27.44 -7.14 -21.33
C LEU A 224 27.18 -5.70 -20.85
N LEU A 225 26.14 -5.49 -20.04
CA LEU A 225 25.74 -4.18 -19.54
C LEU A 225 26.73 -3.59 -18.52
N VAL A 226 27.38 -4.41 -17.68
CA VAL A 226 28.37 -3.91 -16.72
C VAL A 226 29.70 -3.58 -17.37
N ASN A 227 30.06 -4.27 -18.46
CA ASN A 227 31.31 -4.08 -19.18
C ASN A 227 31.25 -2.96 -20.23
N ASP A 228 30.07 -2.47 -20.58
CA ASP A 228 29.88 -1.35 -21.51
C ASP A 228 30.21 -0.01 -20.84
N GLN A 229 31.41 0.51 -21.12
CA GLN A 229 31.93 1.77 -20.58
C GLN A 229 31.15 3.01 -21.00
N SER A 230 30.31 2.93 -22.04
CA SER A 230 29.48 4.06 -22.49
C SER A 230 28.24 4.27 -21.62
N ARG A 231 27.89 3.28 -20.78
CA ARG A 231 26.67 3.33 -19.97
C ARG A 231 26.85 4.21 -18.75
N VAL A 232 25.84 5.05 -18.53
CA VAL A 232 25.72 5.93 -17.37
C VAL A 232 24.45 5.61 -16.58
N LYS A 233 24.33 6.17 -15.38
CA LYS A 233 23.16 6.00 -14.49
C LYS A 233 22.27 7.26 -14.47
N GLU A 234 22.22 7.97 -15.60
CA GLU A 234 21.39 9.15 -15.77
C GLU A 234 19.90 8.80 -15.78
N TYR A 235 19.07 9.82 -15.52
CA TYR A 235 17.62 9.67 -15.59
C TYR A 235 17.15 9.29 -16.99
N LEU A 236 16.20 8.36 -17.06
CA LEU A 236 15.48 8.05 -18.29
C LEU A 236 14.44 9.13 -18.61
N PRO A 237 13.99 9.21 -19.88
CA PRO A 237 12.72 9.85 -20.20
C PRO A 237 11.58 9.29 -19.33
N ILE A 238 10.53 10.09 -19.09
CA ILE A 238 9.38 9.69 -18.25
C ILE A 238 8.73 8.39 -18.77
N THR A 239 8.74 8.19 -20.08
CA THR A 239 8.20 7.00 -20.75
C THR A 239 9.12 5.77 -20.65
N GLY A 240 10.35 5.94 -20.15
CA GLY A 240 11.37 4.90 -20.02
C GLY A 240 12.26 4.73 -21.26
N LEU A 241 12.88 3.55 -21.36
CA LEU A 241 13.83 3.22 -22.41
C LEU A 241 13.09 2.92 -23.74
N ALA A 242 13.40 3.69 -24.80
CA ALA A 242 12.70 3.60 -26.07
C ALA A 242 12.79 2.21 -26.73
N ASP A 243 13.98 1.60 -26.75
CA ASP A 243 14.18 0.25 -27.29
C ASP A 243 13.36 -0.79 -26.50
N PHE A 244 13.34 -0.70 -25.16
CA PHE A 244 12.53 -1.59 -24.32
C PHE A 244 11.03 -1.46 -24.63
N ASN A 245 10.52 -0.24 -24.76
CA ASN A 245 9.09 -0.01 -25.07
C ASN A 245 8.72 -0.61 -26.44
N LYS A 246 9.53 -0.35 -27.47
CA LYS A 246 9.32 -0.88 -28.82
C LYS A 246 9.35 -2.41 -28.84
N LEU A 247 10.33 -3.02 -28.17
CA LEU A 247 10.49 -4.47 -28.13
C LEU A 247 9.38 -5.14 -27.31
N SER A 248 8.93 -4.51 -26.21
CA SER A 248 7.81 -5.00 -25.41
C SER A 248 6.50 -5.02 -26.19
N ALA A 249 6.20 -3.94 -26.93
CA ALA A 249 5.02 -3.87 -27.79
C ALA A 249 5.03 -4.98 -28.86
N LYS A 250 6.18 -5.18 -29.52
CA LYS A 250 6.36 -6.25 -30.51
C LYS A 250 6.15 -7.65 -29.91
N LEU A 251 6.65 -7.88 -28.69
CA LEU A 251 6.55 -9.19 -28.02
C LEU A 251 5.09 -9.60 -27.78
N ILE A 252 4.24 -8.67 -27.31
CA ILE A 252 2.83 -8.99 -27.03
C ILE A 252 1.96 -8.94 -28.28
N PHE A 253 2.12 -7.94 -29.14
CA PHE A 253 1.22 -7.75 -30.29
C PHE A 253 1.65 -8.51 -31.55
N GLY A 254 2.88 -9.01 -31.60
CA GLY A 254 3.47 -9.61 -32.80
C GLY A 254 4.21 -8.58 -33.65
N SER A 255 5.25 -9.04 -34.34
CA SER A 255 6.08 -8.18 -35.20
C SER A 255 5.36 -7.67 -36.45
N ASP A 256 4.31 -8.39 -36.86
CA ASP A 256 3.41 -8.15 -37.98
C ASP A 256 2.15 -7.37 -37.59
N SER A 257 2.05 -6.93 -36.33
CA SER A 257 0.89 -6.18 -35.82
C SER A 257 0.60 -4.93 -36.65
N GLN A 258 -0.59 -4.90 -37.27
CA GLN A 258 -1.07 -3.74 -38.02
C GLN A 258 -1.17 -2.49 -37.14
N ALA A 259 -1.56 -2.64 -35.85
CA ALA A 259 -1.62 -1.51 -34.92
C ALA A 259 -0.25 -0.85 -34.70
N ILE A 260 0.84 -1.62 -34.69
CA ILE A 260 2.21 -1.09 -34.60
C ILE A 260 2.57 -0.37 -35.91
N GLN A 261 2.29 -0.99 -37.06
CA GLN A 261 2.59 -0.40 -38.38
C GLN A 261 1.86 0.92 -38.63
N GLU A 262 0.62 1.02 -38.13
CA GLU A 262 -0.22 2.21 -38.20
C GLU A 262 0.07 3.25 -37.10
N ASN A 263 1.11 3.03 -36.27
CA ASN A 263 1.50 3.88 -35.14
C ASN A 263 0.36 4.13 -34.13
N ARG A 264 -0.57 3.17 -33.99
CA ARG A 264 -1.69 3.24 -33.06
C ARG A 264 -1.34 2.80 -31.64
N VAL A 265 -0.13 2.31 -31.41
CA VAL A 265 0.32 1.80 -30.11
C VAL A 265 1.20 2.81 -29.40
N THR A 266 0.81 3.16 -28.17
CA THR A 266 1.67 3.88 -27.23
C THR A 266 2.12 2.93 -26.13
N THR A 267 3.43 2.88 -25.89
CA THR A 267 4.01 2.04 -24.84
C THR A 267 4.87 2.87 -23.89
N VAL A 268 4.65 2.68 -22.59
CA VAL A 268 5.44 3.28 -21.51
C VAL A 268 5.98 2.20 -20.58
N GLN A 269 7.23 2.34 -20.18
CA GLN A 269 7.84 1.49 -19.18
C GLN A 269 7.22 1.76 -17.81
N CYS A 270 6.97 0.70 -17.06
CA CYS A 270 6.30 0.75 -15.76
C CYS A 270 6.97 -0.18 -14.74
N LEU A 271 6.60 -0.02 -13.46
CA LEU A 271 7.11 -0.84 -12.35
C LEU A 271 6.47 -2.24 -12.34
N SER A 272 6.87 -3.07 -13.31
CA SER A 272 6.33 -4.41 -13.55
C SER A 272 4.85 -4.41 -13.91
N GLY A 273 4.19 -5.57 -13.86
CA GLY A 273 2.75 -5.68 -14.13
C GLY A 273 1.93 -4.84 -13.16
N THR A 274 2.27 -4.84 -11.87
CA THR A 274 1.58 -4.04 -10.85
C THR A 274 1.63 -2.54 -11.14
N GLY A 275 2.79 -2.00 -11.51
CA GLY A 275 2.93 -0.61 -11.90
C GLY A 275 2.18 -0.31 -13.20
N SER A 276 2.22 -1.21 -14.17
CA SER A 276 1.52 -1.08 -15.46
C SER A 276 -0.01 -1.01 -15.26
N LEU A 277 -0.55 -1.91 -14.43
CA LEU A 277 -1.96 -1.91 -14.03
C LEU A 277 -2.33 -0.61 -13.29
N ARG A 278 -1.49 -0.14 -12.35
CA ARG A 278 -1.76 1.08 -11.57
C ARG A 278 -1.74 2.35 -12.42
N VAL A 279 -0.80 2.46 -13.36
CA VAL A 279 -0.71 3.58 -14.32
C VAL A 279 -1.89 3.54 -15.28
N GLY A 280 -2.20 2.38 -15.86
CA GLY A 280 -3.33 2.20 -16.77
C GLY A 280 -4.66 2.51 -16.09
N ALA A 281 -4.85 2.05 -14.85
CA ALA A 281 -6.03 2.34 -14.06
C ALA A 281 -6.19 3.84 -13.76
N GLU A 282 -5.12 4.56 -13.42
CA GLU A 282 -5.21 6.00 -13.18
C GLU A 282 -5.50 6.78 -14.45
N PHE A 283 -4.88 6.38 -15.55
CA PHE A 283 -5.15 6.97 -16.86
C PHE A 283 -6.64 6.80 -17.22
N LEU A 284 -7.16 5.59 -17.08
CA LEU A 284 -8.58 5.29 -17.32
C LEU A 284 -9.49 6.04 -16.35
N ALA A 285 -9.11 6.20 -15.08
CA ALA A 285 -9.90 6.94 -14.07
C ALA A 285 -9.87 8.46 -14.24
N LYS A 286 -8.93 9.01 -15.02
CA LYS A 286 -8.91 10.44 -15.38
C LYS A 286 -9.59 10.69 -16.72
N HIS A 287 -9.29 9.90 -17.74
CA HIS A 287 -9.56 10.28 -19.14
C HIS A 287 -10.66 9.47 -19.82
N TYR A 288 -10.98 8.28 -19.33
CA TYR A 288 -11.99 7.44 -19.98
C TYR A 288 -13.41 7.79 -19.51
N HIS A 289 -14.42 7.65 -20.36
CA HIS A 289 -15.78 8.11 -20.04
C HIS A 289 -16.48 7.18 -19.02
N GLN A 290 -16.10 5.91 -18.97
CA GLN A 290 -16.62 4.92 -18.02
C GLN A 290 -15.60 4.66 -16.91
N ARG A 291 -16.09 4.44 -15.69
CA ARG A 291 -15.27 4.24 -14.48
C ARG A 291 -15.44 2.86 -13.85
N THR A 292 -16.39 2.06 -14.35
CA THR A 292 -16.58 0.68 -13.89
C THR A 292 -15.61 -0.27 -14.59
N ILE A 293 -14.88 -1.04 -13.79
CA ILE A 293 -14.04 -2.16 -14.25
C ILE A 293 -14.60 -3.48 -13.73
N TYR A 294 -14.80 -4.43 -14.64
CA TYR A 294 -15.17 -5.81 -14.36
C TYR A 294 -13.90 -6.65 -14.24
N ILE A 295 -13.74 -7.37 -13.14
CA ILE A 295 -12.62 -8.30 -12.89
C ILE A 295 -13.17 -9.73 -12.64
N PRO A 296 -12.43 -10.79 -13.01
CA PRO A 296 -12.95 -12.15 -12.86
C PRO A 296 -13.12 -12.52 -11.39
N ARG A 297 -14.05 -13.44 -11.10
CA ARG A 297 -14.20 -14.05 -9.79
C ARG A 297 -13.84 -15.54 -9.85
N PRO A 298 -12.78 -15.99 -9.14
CA PRO A 298 -11.78 -15.19 -8.42
C PRO A 298 -10.78 -14.51 -9.38
N THR A 299 -9.88 -13.70 -8.85
CA THR A 299 -8.77 -13.07 -9.59
C THR A 299 -7.54 -12.87 -8.69
N TRP A 300 -6.45 -12.31 -9.21
CA TRP A 300 -5.27 -11.98 -8.40
C TRP A 300 -5.65 -11.00 -7.30
N GLY A 301 -5.43 -11.35 -6.03
CA GLY A 301 -5.91 -10.61 -4.85
C GLY A 301 -5.39 -9.17 -4.68
N ASN A 302 -4.57 -8.66 -5.60
CA ASN A 302 -4.18 -7.25 -5.64
C ASN A 302 -4.98 -6.44 -6.67
N HIS A 303 -5.71 -7.06 -7.61
CA HIS A 303 -6.53 -6.36 -8.60
C HIS A 303 -7.55 -5.40 -7.98
N PRO A 304 -8.43 -5.83 -7.05
CA PRO A 304 -9.41 -4.91 -6.47
C PRO A 304 -8.75 -3.67 -5.87
N LYS A 305 -7.64 -3.87 -5.14
CA LYS A 305 -6.89 -2.77 -4.48
C LYS A 305 -6.30 -1.79 -5.49
N VAL A 306 -5.67 -2.28 -6.55
CA VAL A 306 -5.05 -1.44 -7.58
C VAL A 306 -6.11 -0.56 -8.24
N PHE A 307 -7.24 -1.14 -8.64
CA PHE A 307 -8.27 -0.40 -9.38
C PHE A 307 -9.09 0.53 -8.49
N THR A 308 -9.47 0.11 -7.28
CA THR A 308 -10.18 0.96 -6.33
C THR A 308 -9.33 2.17 -5.91
N ILE A 309 -8.04 1.98 -5.61
CA ILE A 309 -7.15 3.10 -5.24
C ILE A 309 -6.92 4.06 -6.41
N ALA A 310 -6.95 3.56 -7.65
CA ALA A 310 -6.85 4.41 -8.84
C ALA A 310 -8.13 5.24 -9.10
N GLY A 311 -9.24 4.94 -8.42
CA GLY A 311 -10.51 5.65 -8.55
C GLY A 311 -11.53 4.99 -9.49
N LEU A 312 -11.35 3.71 -9.82
CA LEU A 312 -12.34 2.93 -10.57
C LEU A 312 -13.30 2.18 -9.64
N SER A 313 -14.55 2.02 -10.08
CA SER A 313 -15.54 1.16 -9.43
C SER A 313 -15.31 -0.29 -9.86
N VAL A 314 -15.07 -1.18 -8.90
CA VAL A 314 -14.76 -2.58 -9.19
C VAL A 314 -16.03 -3.42 -9.11
N GLU A 315 -16.39 -4.05 -10.22
CA GLU A 315 -17.43 -5.07 -10.33
C GLU A 315 -16.79 -6.42 -10.69
N TYR A 316 -17.55 -7.51 -10.50
CA TYR A 316 -17.07 -8.86 -10.76
C TYR A 316 -17.88 -9.52 -11.86
N TYR A 317 -17.23 -10.38 -12.64
CA TYR A 317 -17.90 -11.33 -13.54
C TYR A 317 -17.52 -12.77 -13.17
N ARG A 318 -18.46 -13.70 -13.36
CA ARG A 318 -18.25 -15.13 -13.14
C ARG A 318 -17.15 -15.66 -14.06
N TYR A 319 -16.29 -16.51 -13.51
CA TYR A 319 -15.15 -17.06 -14.23
C TYR A 319 -14.87 -18.52 -13.88
N TYR A 320 -14.88 -18.89 -12.60
CA TYR A 320 -14.56 -20.24 -12.15
C TYR A 320 -15.79 -20.92 -11.56
N GLU A 321 -16.07 -22.15 -12.01
CA GLU A 321 -17.15 -22.98 -11.48
C GLU A 321 -16.57 -24.02 -10.51
N PRO A 322 -16.78 -23.90 -9.19
CA PRO A 322 -16.20 -24.81 -8.20
C PRO A 322 -16.59 -26.29 -8.39
N THR A 323 -17.79 -26.56 -8.92
CA THR A 323 -18.27 -27.93 -9.13
C THR A 323 -17.50 -28.65 -10.24
N THR A 324 -17.22 -27.97 -11.34
CA THR A 324 -16.50 -28.52 -12.49
C THR A 324 -14.99 -28.27 -12.42
N ARG A 325 -14.56 -27.36 -11.54
CA ARG A 325 -13.19 -26.83 -11.43
C ARG A 325 -12.66 -26.26 -12.75
N GLY A 326 -13.59 -25.78 -13.58
CA GLY A 326 -13.34 -25.24 -14.91
C GLY A 326 -13.88 -23.81 -15.07
N LEU A 327 -13.95 -23.37 -16.33
CA LEU A 327 -14.44 -22.04 -16.68
C LEU A 327 -15.97 -22.02 -16.62
N ASP A 328 -16.55 -21.11 -15.83
CA ASP A 328 -17.98 -20.74 -15.93
C ASP A 328 -18.19 -19.85 -17.16
N PHE A 329 -18.10 -20.47 -18.34
CA PHE A 329 -18.14 -19.75 -19.60
C PHE A 329 -19.50 -19.08 -19.82
N GLN A 330 -20.59 -19.75 -19.46
CA GLN A 330 -21.93 -19.20 -19.62
C GLN A 330 -22.16 -18.01 -18.69
N GLY A 331 -21.78 -18.13 -17.41
CA GLY A 331 -21.88 -17.03 -16.47
C GLY A 331 -21.02 -15.83 -16.85
N LEU A 332 -19.83 -16.08 -17.39
CA LEU A 332 -18.95 -15.05 -17.95
C LEU A 332 -19.68 -14.25 -19.05
N LEU A 333 -20.27 -14.93 -20.03
CA LEU A 333 -20.97 -14.27 -21.13
C LEU A 333 -22.20 -13.49 -20.65
N GLU A 334 -22.97 -14.03 -19.72
CA GLU A 334 -24.13 -13.36 -19.13
C GLU A 334 -23.76 -12.05 -18.41
N ASP A 335 -22.71 -12.09 -17.58
CA ASP A 335 -22.28 -10.95 -16.79
C ASP A 335 -21.67 -9.86 -17.68
N LEU A 336 -20.85 -10.22 -18.67
CA LEU A 336 -20.29 -9.27 -19.63
C LEU A 336 -21.37 -8.71 -20.58
N SER A 337 -22.39 -9.50 -20.95
CA SER A 337 -23.53 -9.01 -21.73
C SER A 337 -24.37 -8.00 -20.95
N SER A 338 -24.44 -8.16 -19.63
CA SER A 338 -25.15 -7.25 -18.73
C SER A 338 -24.35 -5.99 -18.36
N ALA A 339 -23.05 -5.97 -18.65
CA ALA A 339 -22.20 -4.82 -18.37
C ALA A 339 -22.64 -3.58 -19.17
N PRO A 340 -22.55 -2.38 -18.57
CA PRO A 340 -22.87 -1.14 -19.27
C PRO A 340 -21.87 -0.90 -20.41
N SER A 341 -22.36 -0.31 -21.51
CA SER A 341 -21.51 0.06 -22.64
C SER A 341 -20.33 0.91 -22.18
N GLY A 342 -19.16 0.65 -22.78
CA GLY A 342 -17.92 1.30 -22.40
C GLY A 342 -17.25 0.73 -21.14
N ALA A 343 -17.84 -0.22 -20.40
CA ALA A 343 -17.19 -0.77 -19.21
C ALA A 343 -15.82 -1.38 -19.54
N ILE A 344 -14.90 -1.23 -18.59
CA ILE A 344 -13.55 -1.80 -18.69
C ILE A 344 -13.65 -3.25 -18.24
N VAL A 345 -13.00 -4.17 -18.94
CA VAL A 345 -12.96 -5.59 -18.54
C VAL A 345 -11.51 -6.00 -18.41
N LEU A 346 -11.10 -6.37 -17.19
CA LEU A 346 -9.80 -6.94 -16.94
C LEU A 346 -9.78 -8.40 -17.39
N LEU A 347 -8.86 -8.74 -18.27
CA LEU A 347 -8.67 -10.10 -18.80
C LEU A 347 -7.26 -10.56 -18.47
N HIS A 348 -7.10 -11.80 -18.03
CA HIS A 348 -5.77 -12.40 -17.94
C HIS A 348 -5.41 -12.92 -19.33
N ALA A 349 -4.25 -12.53 -19.88
CA ALA A 349 -3.87 -12.90 -21.23
C ALA A 349 -3.70 -14.43 -21.39
N CYS A 350 -3.15 -15.07 -20.36
CA CYS A 350 -2.97 -16.51 -20.22
C CYS A 350 -2.59 -16.82 -18.76
N ALA A 351 -2.60 -18.10 -18.41
CA ALA A 351 -2.31 -18.64 -17.09
C ALA A 351 -3.03 -17.86 -15.98
N HIS A 352 -4.37 -17.88 -16.02
CA HIS A 352 -5.20 -17.15 -15.07
C HIS A 352 -4.77 -17.42 -13.62
N ASN A 353 -4.61 -16.35 -12.83
CA ASN A 353 -4.20 -16.42 -11.43
C ASN A 353 -5.40 -15.98 -10.59
N PRO A 354 -5.97 -16.87 -9.73
CA PRO A 354 -5.33 -18.06 -9.15
C PRO A 354 -5.65 -19.40 -9.80
N THR A 355 -6.62 -19.46 -10.73
CA THR A 355 -7.29 -20.73 -11.08
C THR A 355 -6.47 -21.67 -11.96
N GLY A 356 -5.55 -21.13 -12.78
CA GLY A 356 -4.89 -21.87 -13.86
C GLY A 356 -5.85 -22.30 -14.97
N VAL A 357 -7.07 -21.76 -15.05
CA VAL A 357 -8.06 -22.10 -16.08
C VAL A 357 -8.11 -20.95 -17.08
N ASP A 358 -7.83 -21.23 -18.35
CA ASP A 358 -7.94 -20.25 -19.43
C ASP A 358 -9.05 -20.64 -20.43
N PRO A 359 -9.72 -19.67 -21.08
CA PRO A 359 -10.61 -19.96 -22.20
C PRO A 359 -9.86 -20.58 -23.38
N THR A 360 -10.54 -21.47 -24.09
CA THR A 360 -10.10 -21.97 -25.41
C THR A 360 -10.10 -20.85 -26.46
N LEU A 361 -9.46 -21.07 -27.61
CA LEU A 361 -9.44 -20.07 -28.69
C LEU A 361 -10.85 -19.76 -29.21
N GLU A 362 -11.71 -20.76 -29.29
CA GLU A 362 -13.11 -20.63 -29.71
C GLU A 362 -13.90 -19.81 -28.69
N GLN A 363 -13.66 -20.03 -27.39
CA GLN A 363 -14.26 -19.23 -26.32
C GLN A 363 -13.73 -17.79 -26.32
N TRP A 364 -12.43 -17.58 -26.55
CA TRP A 364 -11.84 -16.25 -26.69
C TRP A 364 -12.45 -15.47 -27.84
N GLU A 365 -12.73 -16.12 -28.97
CA GLU A 365 -13.40 -15.50 -30.10
C GLU A 365 -14.81 -15.04 -29.75
N GLN A 366 -15.58 -15.87 -29.03
CA GLN A 366 -16.92 -15.50 -28.54
C GLN A 366 -16.87 -14.34 -27.54
N ILE A 367 -15.90 -14.35 -26.61
CA ILE A 367 -15.68 -13.24 -25.66
C ILE A 367 -15.34 -11.95 -26.42
N ARG A 368 -14.45 -12.02 -27.41
CA ARG A 368 -14.09 -10.88 -28.26
C ARG A 368 -15.32 -10.31 -28.96
N GLN A 369 -16.10 -11.15 -29.64
CA GLN A 369 -17.31 -10.72 -30.34
C GLN A 369 -18.32 -10.04 -29.41
N LEU A 370 -18.57 -10.62 -28.23
CA LEU A 370 -19.44 -10.03 -27.21
C LEU A 370 -18.93 -8.67 -26.75
N MET A 371 -17.65 -8.57 -26.37
CA MET A 371 -17.06 -7.32 -25.91
C MET A 371 -17.13 -6.23 -26.98
N ARG A 372 -16.91 -6.59 -28.25
CA ARG A 372 -17.05 -5.65 -29.38
C ARG A 372 -18.50 -5.20 -29.57
N SER A 373 -19.47 -6.11 -29.55
CA SER A 373 -20.89 -5.74 -29.73
C SER A 373 -21.42 -4.85 -28.61
N LYS A 374 -20.92 -5.04 -27.38
CA LYS A 374 -21.26 -4.26 -26.19
C LYS A 374 -20.42 -2.99 -26.03
N GLY A 375 -19.44 -2.75 -26.89
CA GLY A 375 -18.53 -1.60 -26.79
C GLY A 375 -17.70 -1.60 -25.49
N LEU A 376 -17.31 -2.78 -24.98
CA LEU A 376 -16.50 -2.93 -23.78
C LEU A 376 -15.01 -2.73 -24.10
N LEU A 377 -14.26 -2.16 -23.15
CA LEU A 377 -12.83 -1.90 -23.28
C LEU A 377 -12.00 -3.01 -22.63
N PRO A 378 -11.26 -3.82 -23.39
CA PRO A 378 -10.38 -4.84 -22.84
C PRO A 378 -9.12 -4.23 -22.20
N PHE A 379 -8.79 -4.69 -21.00
CA PHE A 379 -7.51 -4.44 -20.33
C PHE A 379 -6.87 -5.79 -19.98
N PHE A 380 -5.83 -6.18 -20.71
CA PHE A 380 -5.10 -7.42 -20.49
C PHE A 380 -4.02 -7.29 -19.40
N ASP A 381 -4.04 -8.19 -18.41
CA ASP A 381 -2.90 -8.50 -17.54
C ASP A 381 -2.10 -9.66 -18.13
N SER A 382 -0.86 -9.40 -18.57
CA SER A 382 0.05 -10.36 -19.17
C SER A 382 1.30 -10.51 -18.32
N ALA A 383 1.21 -11.38 -17.32
CA ALA A 383 2.31 -11.65 -16.38
C ALA A 383 3.05 -12.98 -16.63
N TYR A 384 2.49 -13.85 -17.48
CA TYR A 384 2.91 -15.24 -17.67
C TYR A 384 3.11 -15.62 -19.14
N GLN A 385 3.27 -14.66 -20.06
CA GLN A 385 3.50 -14.96 -21.47
C GLN A 385 4.74 -15.87 -21.65
N GLY A 386 4.53 -17.02 -22.28
CA GLY A 386 5.49 -18.11 -22.50
C GLY A 386 5.60 -19.10 -21.33
N PHE A 387 5.05 -18.78 -20.16
CA PHE A 387 5.01 -19.66 -18.98
C PHE A 387 3.78 -20.59 -18.96
N ALA A 388 2.80 -20.37 -19.84
CA ALA A 388 1.59 -21.16 -19.91
C ALA A 388 1.79 -22.37 -20.83
N SER A 389 2.07 -22.13 -22.12
CA SER A 389 2.28 -23.18 -23.13
C SER A 389 3.75 -23.50 -23.43
N GLY A 390 4.69 -22.68 -22.94
CA GLY A 390 6.08 -22.69 -23.41
C GLY A 390 6.29 -21.91 -24.71
N SER A 391 5.25 -21.29 -25.28
CA SER A 391 5.31 -20.45 -26.48
C SER A 391 4.84 -19.03 -26.19
N LEU A 392 5.71 -18.06 -26.50
CA LEU A 392 5.40 -16.63 -26.36
C LEU A 392 4.24 -16.20 -27.26
N ASP A 393 4.13 -16.79 -28.44
CA ASP A 393 3.10 -16.43 -29.43
C ASP A 393 1.75 -17.03 -29.07
N ALA A 394 1.70 -18.32 -28.70
CA ALA A 394 0.46 -18.97 -28.29
C ALA A 394 -0.15 -18.27 -27.06
N ASP A 395 0.70 -17.92 -26.09
CA ASP A 395 0.28 -17.25 -24.85
C ASP A 395 -0.12 -15.78 -25.05
N ALA A 396 0.20 -15.17 -26.19
CA ALA A 396 -0.22 -13.82 -26.56
C ALA A 396 -1.43 -13.80 -27.50
N GLN A 397 -1.85 -14.96 -27.99
CA GLN A 397 -2.89 -15.04 -29.02
C GLN A 397 -4.21 -14.37 -28.62
N PRO A 398 -4.72 -14.50 -27.38
CA PRO A 398 -5.92 -13.77 -26.96
C PRO A 398 -5.79 -12.26 -27.11
N VAL A 399 -4.62 -11.68 -26.81
CA VAL A 399 -4.37 -10.25 -26.97
C VAL A 399 -4.35 -9.88 -28.46
N ARG A 400 -3.65 -10.68 -29.28
CA ARG A 400 -3.51 -10.44 -30.72
C ARG A 400 -4.85 -10.51 -31.46
N MET A 401 -5.73 -11.44 -31.08
CA MET A 401 -7.09 -11.54 -31.62
C MET A 401 -7.89 -10.26 -31.43
N PHE A 402 -7.78 -9.63 -30.25
CA PHE A 402 -8.44 -8.36 -29.97
C PHE A 402 -7.82 -7.18 -30.71
N VAL A 403 -6.54 -7.23 -31.08
CA VAL A 403 -5.88 -6.14 -31.83
C VAL A 403 -6.09 -6.29 -33.33
N ALA A 404 -6.19 -7.53 -33.83
CA ALA A 404 -6.29 -7.84 -35.26
C ALA A 404 -7.56 -7.28 -35.93
N ASP A 405 -8.65 -7.07 -35.19
CA ASP A 405 -9.88 -6.44 -35.70
C ASP A 405 -9.83 -4.90 -35.71
N GLY A 406 -8.69 -4.31 -35.36
CA GLY A 406 -8.50 -2.86 -35.28
C GLY A 406 -9.00 -2.23 -33.98
N GLY A 407 -9.52 -3.03 -33.03
CA GLY A 407 -10.07 -2.54 -31.78
C GLY A 407 -9.04 -1.97 -30.79
N GLU A 408 -9.54 -1.14 -29.87
CA GLU A 408 -8.76 -0.55 -28.79
C GLU A 408 -8.63 -1.54 -27.61
N CYS A 409 -7.48 -1.52 -26.95
CA CYS A 409 -7.23 -2.29 -25.72
C CYS A 409 -6.02 -1.75 -24.95
N LEU A 410 -5.91 -2.16 -23.69
CA LEU A 410 -4.71 -1.96 -22.87
C LEU A 410 -4.05 -3.31 -22.59
N ALA A 411 -2.72 -3.34 -22.48
CA ALA A 411 -1.96 -4.52 -22.08
C ALA A 411 -0.89 -4.15 -21.06
N ALA A 412 -0.98 -4.71 -19.86
CA ALA A 412 0.01 -4.61 -18.79
C ALA A 412 0.93 -5.84 -18.84
N GLN A 413 2.18 -5.66 -19.27
CA GLN A 413 3.19 -6.72 -19.35
C GLN A 413 4.09 -6.73 -18.13
N SER A 414 4.40 -7.93 -17.61
CA SER A 414 5.40 -8.13 -16.56
C SER A 414 6.52 -9.05 -17.03
N TYR A 415 7.77 -8.65 -16.73
CA TYR A 415 8.94 -9.49 -16.95
C TYR A 415 9.42 -10.23 -15.71
N ALA A 416 8.64 -10.17 -14.62
CA ALA A 416 9.02 -10.76 -13.35
C ALA A 416 9.13 -12.29 -13.42
N LYS A 417 8.33 -12.95 -14.27
CA LYS A 417 8.28 -14.42 -14.37
C LYS A 417 9.01 -14.91 -15.59
N ASN A 418 8.58 -14.52 -16.79
CA ASN A 418 9.15 -14.96 -18.08
C ASN A 418 10.68 -14.77 -18.21
N MET A 419 11.26 -13.75 -17.59
CA MET A 419 12.71 -13.52 -17.54
C MET A 419 13.30 -13.63 -16.12
N GLY A 420 12.53 -14.08 -15.13
CA GLY A 420 13.01 -14.19 -13.75
C GLY A 420 13.37 -12.85 -13.07
N LEU A 421 12.99 -11.70 -13.64
CA LEU A 421 13.35 -10.36 -13.16
C LEU A 421 12.42 -9.88 -12.04
N TYR A 422 12.18 -10.72 -11.03
CA TYR A 422 11.21 -10.49 -9.96
C TYR A 422 11.46 -9.17 -9.22
N GLY A 423 12.70 -8.98 -8.75
CA GLY A 423 13.14 -7.84 -7.93
C GLY A 423 13.41 -6.58 -8.73
N GLU A 424 13.74 -6.70 -10.01
CA GLU A 424 14.06 -5.57 -10.90
C GLU A 424 12.85 -4.71 -11.27
N ARG A 425 11.64 -5.23 -11.01
CA ARG A 425 10.36 -4.54 -11.23
C ARG A 425 10.18 -4.06 -12.68
N VAL A 426 10.52 -4.91 -13.65
CA VAL A 426 10.43 -4.57 -15.09
C VAL A 426 9.06 -4.90 -15.66
N GLY A 427 8.46 -3.95 -16.37
CA GLY A 427 7.17 -4.10 -17.06
C GLY A 427 6.87 -2.95 -18.01
N ALA A 428 5.82 -3.12 -18.80
CA ALA A 428 5.38 -2.14 -19.79
C ALA A 428 3.85 -2.06 -19.80
N LEU A 429 3.33 -0.85 -19.96
CA LEU A 429 1.94 -0.61 -20.31
C LEU A 429 1.88 -0.21 -21.78
N SER A 430 1.15 -0.99 -22.58
CA SER A 430 0.87 -0.66 -23.98
C SER A 430 -0.62 -0.38 -24.17
N ILE A 431 -0.96 0.70 -24.86
CA ILE A 431 -2.33 1.09 -25.19
C ILE A 431 -2.47 1.14 -26.71
N VAL A 432 -3.38 0.34 -27.25
CA VAL A 432 -3.78 0.37 -28.66
C VAL A 432 -4.94 1.35 -28.79
N CYS A 433 -4.70 2.43 -29.53
CA CYS A 433 -5.67 3.49 -29.77
C CYS A 433 -6.33 3.37 -31.14
N LYS A 434 -7.41 4.12 -31.34
CA LYS A 434 -8.09 4.19 -32.64
C LYS A 434 -7.24 4.76 -33.77
N THR A 435 -6.35 5.72 -33.49
CA THR A 435 -5.50 6.39 -34.47
C THR A 435 -4.14 6.77 -33.89
N ALA A 436 -3.15 7.03 -34.75
CA ALA A 436 -1.82 7.48 -34.34
C ALA A 436 -1.85 8.83 -33.60
N ASP A 437 -2.72 9.73 -34.04
CA ASP A 437 -2.91 11.04 -33.41
C ASP A 437 -3.47 10.91 -31.97
N VAL A 438 -4.40 9.98 -31.74
CA VAL A 438 -4.86 9.65 -30.39
C VAL A 438 -3.73 9.02 -29.57
N ALA A 439 -2.94 8.10 -30.14
CA ALA A 439 -1.83 7.45 -29.44
C ALA A 439 -0.81 8.48 -28.91
N SER A 440 -0.45 9.49 -29.71
CA SER A 440 0.45 10.57 -29.27
C SER A 440 -0.11 11.38 -28.10
N ARG A 441 -1.42 11.69 -28.12
CA ARG A 441 -2.08 12.39 -27.01
C ARG A 441 -2.13 11.54 -25.74
N VAL A 442 -2.41 10.25 -25.88
CA VAL A 442 -2.41 9.28 -24.78
C VAL A 442 -1.03 9.22 -24.13
N GLU A 443 0.05 9.15 -24.90
CA GLU A 443 1.42 9.16 -24.38
C GLU A 443 1.69 10.41 -23.52
N SER A 444 1.24 11.57 -24.00
CA SER A 444 1.39 12.83 -23.28
C SER A 444 0.67 12.82 -21.92
N GLN A 445 -0.54 12.26 -21.86
CA GLN A 445 -1.28 12.11 -20.60
C GLN A 445 -0.67 11.06 -19.67
N LEU A 446 -0.13 9.96 -20.21
CA LEU A 446 0.59 8.95 -19.42
C LEU A 446 1.82 9.55 -18.73
N LYS A 447 2.56 10.46 -19.39
CA LYS A 447 3.67 11.19 -18.76
C LYS A 447 3.19 11.96 -17.51
N LEU A 448 2.02 12.59 -17.56
CA LEU A 448 1.43 13.32 -16.44
C LEU A 448 0.95 12.41 -15.31
N VAL A 449 0.58 11.16 -15.61
CA VAL A 449 0.28 10.14 -14.61
C VAL A 449 1.56 9.63 -13.94
N ILE A 450 2.60 9.33 -14.74
CA ILE A 450 3.84 8.71 -14.26
C ILE A 450 4.69 9.69 -13.43
N ARG A 451 4.85 10.93 -13.90
CA ARG A 451 5.73 11.93 -13.29
C ARG A 451 5.52 12.10 -11.78
N PRO A 452 4.29 12.27 -11.25
CA PRO A 452 4.06 12.39 -9.82
C PRO A 452 4.10 11.05 -9.06
N MET A 453 4.00 9.89 -9.73
CA MET A 453 4.07 8.58 -9.07
C MET A 453 5.50 8.17 -8.74
N TYR A 454 6.40 8.24 -9.72
CA TYR A 454 7.78 7.77 -9.57
C TYR A 454 8.78 8.52 -10.47
N SER A 455 8.41 9.69 -11.00
CA SER A 455 9.27 10.54 -11.84
C SER A 455 9.64 9.94 -13.20
N ASN A 456 10.51 8.93 -13.22
CA ASN A 456 10.92 8.13 -14.36
C ASN A 456 11.25 6.70 -13.87
N PRO A 457 11.13 5.68 -14.73
CA PRO A 457 11.25 4.29 -14.28
C PRO A 457 12.73 3.82 -14.19
N PRO A 458 13.04 2.72 -13.48
CA PRO A 458 14.40 2.21 -13.29
C PRO A 458 15.09 1.81 -14.61
N ILE A 459 16.41 2.03 -14.74
CA ILE A 459 17.15 1.78 -15.99
C ILE A 459 17.67 0.34 -16.16
N HIS A 460 18.03 -0.35 -15.07
CA HIS A 460 18.83 -1.57 -15.16
C HIS A 460 18.06 -2.76 -15.75
N GLY A 461 17.01 -3.23 -15.07
CA GLY A 461 16.19 -4.34 -15.55
C GLY A 461 15.66 -4.21 -16.99
N PRO A 462 15.07 -3.08 -17.42
CA PRO A 462 14.65 -2.93 -18.83
C PRO A 462 15.81 -2.90 -19.82
N SER A 463 17.02 -2.52 -19.40
CA SER A 463 18.22 -2.67 -20.25
C SER A 463 18.57 -4.14 -20.48
N ILE A 464 18.41 -4.99 -19.45
CA ILE A 464 18.59 -6.46 -19.59
C ILE A 464 17.59 -6.99 -20.62
N VAL A 465 16.31 -6.66 -20.44
CA VAL A 465 15.24 -7.09 -21.38
C VAL A 465 15.52 -6.59 -22.79
N ALA A 466 15.86 -5.31 -22.97
CA ALA A 466 16.16 -4.75 -24.28
C ALA A 466 17.37 -5.41 -24.95
N THR A 467 18.41 -5.75 -24.17
CA THR A 467 19.61 -6.45 -24.68
C THR A 467 19.22 -7.83 -25.22
N ILE A 468 18.45 -8.60 -24.45
CA ILE A 468 18.00 -9.95 -24.84
C ILE A 468 17.06 -9.89 -26.04
N LEU A 469 16.07 -8.99 -26.05
CA LEU A 469 15.06 -8.93 -27.11
C LEU A 469 15.59 -8.35 -28.43
N LYS A 470 16.69 -7.59 -28.41
CA LYS A 470 17.30 -6.97 -29.59
C LYS A 470 18.25 -7.92 -30.32
N ASP A 471 18.92 -8.79 -29.59
CA ASP A 471 19.86 -9.77 -30.12
C ASP A 471 19.13 -11.09 -30.43
N ARG A 472 19.21 -11.55 -31.67
CA ARG A 472 18.49 -12.75 -32.12
C ARG A 472 18.95 -14.00 -31.39
N ASP A 473 20.25 -14.12 -31.12
CA ASP A 473 20.81 -15.34 -30.56
C ASP A 473 20.50 -15.40 -29.05
N MET A 474 20.59 -14.26 -28.35
CA MET A 474 20.13 -14.15 -26.95
C MET A 474 18.61 -14.34 -26.82
N TYR A 475 17.82 -13.83 -27.75
CA TYR A 475 16.38 -14.08 -27.78
C TYR A 475 16.10 -15.59 -27.88
N ASN A 476 16.78 -16.29 -28.78
CA ASN A 476 16.65 -17.73 -28.95
C ASN A 476 17.07 -18.49 -27.67
N GLU A 477 18.21 -18.15 -27.08
CA GLU A 477 18.67 -18.71 -25.79
C GLU A 477 17.60 -18.53 -24.70
N TRP A 478 17.03 -17.34 -24.58
CA TRP A 478 15.96 -17.06 -23.64
C TRP A 478 14.71 -17.92 -23.89
N THR A 479 14.28 -18.08 -25.14
CA THR A 479 13.10 -18.91 -25.46
C THR A 479 13.30 -20.38 -25.09
N ILE A 480 14.53 -20.90 -25.23
CA ILE A 480 14.88 -22.27 -24.83
C ILE A 480 14.80 -22.41 -23.31
N GLU A 481 15.41 -21.49 -22.56
CA GLU A 481 15.35 -21.50 -21.09
C GLU A 481 13.92 -21.35 -20.58
N LEU A 482 13.13 -20.46 -21.19
CA LEU A 482 11.72 -20.26 -20.87
C LEU A 482 10.89 -21.53 -21.09
N LYS A 483 11.07 -22.18 -22.24
CA LYS A 483 10.41 -23.45 -22.54
C LYS A 483 10.79 -24.53 -21.53
N ALA A 484 12.07 -24.64 -21.16
CA ALA A 484 12.51 -25.61 -20.15
C ALA A 484 11.84 -25.35 -18.79
N MET A 485 11.66 -24.09 -18.39
CA MET A 485 10.92 -23.74 -17.17
C MET A 485 9.45 -24.16 -17.24
N ALA A 486 8.79 -23.91 -18.38
CA ALA A 486 7.39 -24.31 -18.59
C ALA A 486 7.23 -25.85 -18.60
N ASP A 487 8.08 -26.56 -19.33
CA ASP A 487 8.07 -28.03 -19.43
C ASP A 487 8.26 -28.69 -18.06
N ARG A 488 9.12 -28.12 -17.19
CA ARG A 488 9.28 -28.61 -15.82
C ARG A 488 8.01 -28.44 -14.99
N ILE A 489 7.33 -27.29 -15.09
CA ILE A 489 6.06 -27.05 -14.40
C ILE A 489 4.99 -28.06 -14.86
N ILE A 490 4.91 -28.31 -16.16
CA ILE A 490 4.00 -29.32 -16.73
C ILE A 490 4.33 -30.71 -16.18
N SER A 491 5.61 -31.09 -16.11
CA SER A 491 6.04 -32.35 -15.49
C SER A 491 5.64 -32.45 -14.01
N MET A 492 5.80 -31.38 -13.23
CA MET A 492 5.39 -31.36 -11.81
C MET A 492 3.88 -31.56 -11.64
N ARG A 493 3.05 -31.06 -12.57
CA ARG A 493 1.60 -31.32 -12.58
C ARG A 493 1.30 -32.79 -12.80
N GLN A 494 1.94 -33.40 -13.79
CA GLN A 494 1.76 -34.82 -14.08
C GLN A 494 2.19 -35.68 -12.89
N GLN A 495 3.38 -35.44 -12.33
CA GLN A 495 3.89 -36.20 -11.19
C GLN A 495 2.99 -36.08 -9.95
N LEU A 496 2.45 -34.88 -9.67
CA LEU A 496 1.52 -34.68 -8.55
C LEU A 496 0.21 -35.43 -8.77
N PHE A 497 -0.35 -35.37 -9.98
CA PHE A 497 -1.55 -36.13 -10.33
C PHE A 497 -1.32 -37.65 -10.15
N ASP A 498 -0.25 -38.19 -10.74
CA ASP A 498 0.09 -39.61 -10.65
C ASP A 498 0.29 -40.05 -9.19
N ALA A 499 0.96 -39.22 -8.38
CA ALA A 499 1.19 -39.48 -6.97
C ALA A 499 -0.09 -39.50 -6.14
N LEU A 500 -1.08 -38.66 -6.46
CA LEU A 500 -2.40 -38.66 -5.82
C LEU A 500 -3.24 -39.86 -6.25
N SER A 501 -3.22 -40.19 -7.54
CA SER A 501 -3.91 -41.37 -8.08
C SER A 501 -3.37 -42.66 -7.49
N ALA A 502 -2.05 -42.81 -7.36
CA ALA A 502 -1.41 -43.98 -6.76
C ALA A 502 -1.79 -44.19 -5.29
N ARG A 503 -2.13 -43.12 -4.56
CA ARG A 503 -2.60 -43.17 -3.16
C ARG A 503 -4.08 -43.45 -3.03
N GLY A 504 -4.82 -43.51 -4.14
CA GLY A 504 -6.29 -43.58 -4.10
C GLY A 504 -6.90 -42.38 -3.38
N THR A 505 -6.30 -41.19 -3.51
CA THR A 505 -6.79 -39.98 -2.83
C THR A 505 -8.23 -39.68 -3.24
N PRO A 506 -9.18 -39.53 -2.29
CA PRO A 506 -10.58 -39.24 -2.59
C PRO A 506 -10.79 -38.02 -3.50
N GLY A 507 -11.74 -38.12 -4.43
CA GLY A 507 -12.13 -37.05 -5.37
C GLY A 507 -11.40 -37.09 -6.72
N ASP A 508 -11.81 -36.19 -7.64
CA ASP A 508 -11.16 -36.04 -8.96
C ASP A 508 -10.03 -35.01 -8.92
N TRP A 509 -8.81 -35.47 -9.24
CA TRP A 509 -7.60 -34.65 -9.29
C TRP A 509 -7.16 -34.31 -10.73
N SER A 510 -7.94 -34.69 -11.75
CA SER A 510 -7.61 -34.45 -13.17
C SER A 510 -7.47 -32.96 -13.53
N HIS A 511 -8.06 -32.06 -12.74
CA HIS A 511 -7.92 -30.62 -12.91
C HIS A 511 -6.47 -30.13 -12.77
N ILE A 512 -5.59 -30.84 -12.03
CA ILE A 512 -4.17 -30.46 -11.86
C ILE A 512 -3.43 -30.43 -13.20
N ILE A 513 -3.72 -31.38 -14.10
CA ILE A 513 -3.09 -31.48 -15.42
C ILE A 513 -3.84 -30.69 -16.51
N LYS A 514 -5.12 -30.37 -16.28
CA LYS A 514 -5.92 -29.50 -17.19
C LYS A 514 -5.62 -28.02 -16.97
N GLN A 515 -5.27 -27.63 -15.74
CA GLN A 515 -4.88 -26.27 -15.41
C GLN A 515 -3.47 -25.94 -15.95
N ILE A 516 -3.25 -24.67 -16.29
CA ILE A 516 -2.10 -24.16 -17.01
C ILE A 516 -1.32 -23.16 -16.14
N GLY A 517 -0.02 -23.01 -16.42
CA GLY A 517 0.83 -21.97 -15.84
C GLY A 517 1.37 -22.32 -14.46
N MET A 518 1.71 -21.30 -13.68
CA MET A 518 2.49 -21.47 -12.44
C MET A 518 1.67 -22.01 -11.25
N PHE A 519 0.34 -21.95 -11.30
CA PHE A 519 -0.52 -22.25 -10.15
C PHE A 519 -1.55 -23.32 -10.43
N THR A 520 -1.89 -24.05 -9.38
CA THR A 520 -3.02 -24.99 -9.35
C THR A 520 -3.96 -24.58 -8.24
N PHE A 521 -5.25 -24.54 -8.55
CA PHE A 521 -6.29 -24.35 -7.55
C PHE A 521 -6.81 -25.72 -7.12
N THR A 522 -6.37 -26.17 -5.95
CA THR A 522 -6.54 -27.57 -5.50
C THR A 522 -7.96 -27.93 -5.09
N GLY A 523 -8.77 -26.92 -4.73
CA GLY A 523 -10.09 -27.12 -4.13
C GLY A 523 -10.05 -27.49 -2.64
N LEU A 524 -8.87 -27.50 -2.00
CA LEU A 524 -8.75 -27.68 -0.56
C LEU A 524 -9.34 -26.49 0.19
N ASN A 525 -10.06 -26.76 1.28
CA ASN A 525 -10.65 -25.73 2.12
C ASN A 525 -9.62 -25.16 3.13
N THR A 526 -9.98 -24.07 3.79
CA THR A 526 -9.11 -23.38 4.77
C THR A 526 -8.63 -24.30 5.90
N GLU A 527 -9.47 -25.23 6.36
CA GLU A 527 -9.15 -26.13 7.47
C GLU A 527 -8.14 -27.20 7.03
N GLN A 528 -8.31 -27.76 5.84
CA GLN A 528 -7.38 -28.68 5.20
C GLN A 528 -6.02 -28.00 4.95
N VAL A 529 -6.01 -26.75 4.48
CA VAL A 529 -4.78 -25.96 4.31
C VAL A 529 -4.08 -25.72 5.65
N ALA A 530 -4.83 -25.37 6.70
CA ALA A 530 -4.28 -25.17 8.04
C ALA A 530 -3.69 -26.47 8.61
N PHE A 531 -4.36 -27.61 8.41
CA PHE A 531 -3.86 -28.93 8.76
C PHE A 531 -2.54 -29.25 8.05
N MET A 532 -2.46 -29.05 6.74
CA MET A 532 -1.22 -29.27 5.98
C MET A 532 -0.08 -28.36 6.43
N THR A 533 -0.38 -27.11 6.81
CA THR A 533 0.61 -26.19 7.36
C THR A 533 1.15 -26.71 8.69
N LYS A 534 0.25 -27.14 9.59
CA LYS A 534 0.60 -27.54 10.96
C LYS A 534 1.30 -28.90 11.03
N GLU A 535 0.78 -29.90 10.32
CA GLU A 535 1.22 -31.29 10.46
C GLU A 535 2.29 -31.69 9.43
N TYR A 536 2.29 -31.04 8.26
CA TYR A 536 3.20 -31.37 7.15
C TYR A 536 4.18 -30.25 6.80
N HIS A 537 4.12 -29.10 7.47
CA HIS A 537 4.96 -27.93 7.20
C HIS A 537 4.84 -27.42 5.74
N ILE A 538 3.67 -27.56 5.13
CA ILE A 538 3.41 -27.12 3.76
C ILE A 538 2.68 -25.78 3.77
N TYR A 539 3.33 -24.78 3.20
CA TYR A 539 2.91 -23.39 3.22
C TYR A 539 2.29 -23.00 1.88
N MET A 540 0.97 -22.81 1.84
CA MET A 540 0.20 -22.38 0.66
C MET A 540 -0.81 -21.28 1.01
N THR A 541 -1.49 -20.73 0.02
CA THR A 541 -2.51 -19.71 0.29
C THR A 541 -3.78 -20.35 0.87
N SER A 542 -4.51 -19.62 1.71
CA SER A 542 -5.65 -20.15 2.46
C SER A 542 -6.83 -20.59 1.59
N ASP A 543 -6.87 -20.15 0.34
CA ASP A 543 -7.85 -20.54 -0.68
C ASP A 543 -7.47 -21.82 -1.44
N GLY A 544 -6.38 -22.48 -1.05
CA GLY A 544 -5.95 -23.75 -1.66
C GLY A 544 -5.17 -23.60 -2.97
N ARG A 545 -4.72 -22.39 -3.33
CA ARG A 545 -3.81 -22.21 -4.48
C ARG A 545 -2.38 -22.63 -4.09
N ILE A 546 -1.79 -23.49 -4.92
CA ILE A 546 -0.38 -23.91 -4.80
C ILE A 546 0.43 -23.44 -6.01
N SER A 547 1.72 -23.13 -5.78
CA SER A 547 2.71 -22.83 -6.82
C SER A 547 3.37 -24.12 -7.29
N MET A 548 3.07 -24.54 -8.52
CA MET A 548 3.68 -25.71 -9.14
C MET A 548 5.18 -25.52 -9.39
N ALA A 549 5.62 -24.27 -9.53
CA ALA A 549 7.03 -23.95 -9.73
C ALA A 549 7.87 -24.12 -8.45
N GLY A 550 7.24 -24.25 -7.27
CA GLY A 550 7.91 -24.57 -6.00
C GLY A 550 8.10 -26.07 -5.76
N LEU A 551 7.52 -26.93 -6.61
CA LEU A 551 7.66 -28.38 -6.51
C LEU A 551 8.92 -28.89 -7.21
N SER A 552 9.34 -30.07 -6.77
CA SER A 552 10.39 -30.90 -7.37
C SER A 552 9.99 -32.37 -7.24
N SER A 553 10.61 -33.24 -8.02
CA SER A 553 10.33 -34.68 -8.00
C SER A 553 10.53 -35.29 -6.60
N LYS A 554 11.41 -34.68 -5.78
CA LYS A 554 11.66 -35.07 -4.39
C LYS A 554 10.55 -34.63 -3.42
N THR A 555 9.86 -33.53 -3.71
CA THR A 555 8.87 -32.93 -2.80
C THR A 555 7.43 -33.29 -3.17
N VAL A 556 7.19 -33.73 -4.41
CA VAL A 556 5.88 -34.22 -4.86
C VAL A 556 5.30 -35.31 -3.97
N PRO A 557 6.04 -36.37 -3.56
CA PRO A 557 5.50 -37.39 -2.67
C PRO A 557 4.98 -36.83 -1.34
N HIS A 558 5.76 -35.95 -0.71
CA HIS A 558 5.39 -35.29 0.55
C HIS A 558 4.11 -34.46 0.42
N LEU A 559 3.96 -33.71 -0.67
CA LEU A 559 2.73 -32.98 -0.95
C LEU A 559 1.53 -33.94 -1.16
N ALA A 560 1.72 -35.01 -1.93
CA ALA A 560 0.65 -35.97 -2.19
C ALA A 560 0.18 -36.69 -0.92
N ASP A 561 1.11 -37.05 -0.01
CA ASP A 561 0.79 -37.60 1.31
C ASP A 561 -0.03 -36.61 2.16
N ALA A 562 0.40 -35.36 2.19
CA ALA A 562 -0.27 -34.31 2.95
C ALA A 562 -1.69 -34.02 2.42
N ILE A 563 -1.86 -33.94 1.11
CA ILE A 563 -3.18 -33.77 0.48
C ILE A 563 -4.08 -34.97 0.82
N HIS A 564 -3.57 -36.19 0.68
CA HIS A 564 -4.33 -37.40 1.00
C HIS A 564 -4.79 -37.41 2.46
N ALA A 565 -3.90 -37.10 3.40
CA ALA A 565 -4.23 -36.99 4.81
C ALA A 565 -5.25 -35.87 5.08
N ALA A 566 -5.10 -34.69 4.45
CA ALA A 566 -6.00 -33.57 4.65
C ALA A 566 -7.44 -33.93 4.24
N VAL A 567 -7.64 -34.56 3.07
CA VAL A 567 -8.99 -34.90 2.58
C VAL A 567 -9.61 -36.13 3.26
N THR A 568 -8.83 -36.94 3.97
CA THR A 568 -9.32 -38.13 4.68
C THR A 568 -9.55 -37.88 6.17
N GLN A 569 -8.76 -37.01 6.79
CA GLN A 569 -8.78 -36.77 8.24
C GLN A 569 -9.52 -35.49 8.63
N VAL A 570 -9.56 -34.48 7.76
CA VAL A 570 -10.26 -33.21 8.00
C VAL A 570 -11.54 -33.21 7.18
N LYS A 571 -12.68 -33.38 7.88
CA LYS A 571 -14.01 -33.46 7.28
C LYS A 571 -14.60 -32.09 7.02
#